data_AF-A0A1Q3RFL4-F1
#
_entry.id   AF-A0A1Q3RFL4-F1
#
_cell.length_a   1.000
_cell.length_b   1.000
_cell.length_c   1.000
_cell.angle_alpha   90.00
_cell.angle_beta   90.00
_cell.angle_gamma   90.00
#
_symmetry.space_group_name_H-M   'P 1'
#
loop_
_entity.id
_entity.type
_entity.pdbx_description
1 polymer ?
#
loop_
_entity_poly.entity_id
_entity_poly.type
_entity_poly.pdbx_seq_one_letter_code
_entity_poly.pdbx_strand_id
1 'polypeptide(L)' 'MKRVFLRACKNLQDRIYGAMATLKSEAGEFGISSVIGIAIGLIVAAFILIPGIQTFASKIISDMQLWWTNSISTQIFPN' A
#
# COMPACT_ATOMS: atom_id res chain seq x y z
N MET A 1 38.56 -11.38 5.76
CA MET A 1 37.36 -11.04 4.95
C MET A 1 36.63 -9.76 5.40
N LYS A 2 36.38 -9.50 6.69
CA LYS A 2 35.67 -8.28 7.17
C LYS A 2 36.22 -6.93 6.66
N ARG A 3 37.55 -6.78 6.53
CA ARG A 3 38.17 -5.48 6.15
C ARG A 3 37.95 -5.10 4.69
N VAL A 4 37.81 -6.07 3.78
CA VAL A 4 37.55 -5.81 2.35
C VAL A 4 36.10 -5.38 2.16
N PHE A 5 35.18 -6.03 2.87
CA PHE A 5 33.76 -5.68 2.88
C PHE A 5 33.51 -4.25 3.41
N LEU A 6 34.17 -3.87 4.51
CA LEU A 6 34.04 -2.52 5.07
C LEU A 6 34.61 -1.43 4.14
N ARG A 7 35.67 -1.73 3.37
CA ARG A 7 36.19 -0.81 2.35
C ARG A 7 35.26 -0.70 1.14
N ALA A 8 34.64 -1.81 0.74
CA ALA A 8 33.62 -1.81 -0.31
C ALA A 8 32.39 -0.98 0.10
N CYS A 9 31.92 -1.11 1.35
CA CYS A 9 30.83 -0.29 1.88
C CYS A 9 31.17 1.20 1.91
N LYS A 10 32.37 1.58 2.39
CA LYS A 10 32.80 3.00 2.37
C LYS A 10 32.89 3.57 0.95
N ASN A 11 33.50 2.84 0.02
CA ASN A 11 33.60 3.29 -1.37
C ASN A 11 32.24 3.39 -2.06
N LEU A 12 31.28 2.54 -1.71
CA LEU A 12 29.92 2.63 -2.22
C LEU A 12 29.18 3.85 -1.64
N GLN A 13 29.36 4.08 -0.34
CA GLN A 13 28.79 5.22 0.37
C GLN A 13 29.29 6.54 -0.20
N ASP A 14 30.60 6.70 -0.41
CA ASP A 14 31.19 7.92 -0.99
C ASP A 14 30.70 8.19 -2.42
N ARG A 15 30.45 7.14 -3.21
CA ARG A 15 29.92 7.25 -4.58
C ARG A 15 28.44 7.62 -4.62
N ILE A 16 27.65 7.10 -3.67
CA ILE A 16 26.23 7.44 -3.55
C ILE A 16 26.07 8.90 -3.11
N TYR A 17 26.86 9.36 -2.14
CA TYR A 17 26.83 10.76 -1.72
C TYR A 17 27.31 11.72 -2.83
N GLY A 18 28.30 11.33 -3.64
CA GLY A 18 28.74 12.12 -4.81
C GLY A 18 27.68 12.22 -5.91
N ALA A 19 26.89 11.17 -6.13
CA ALA A 19 25.78 11.16 -7.07
C ALA A 19 24.58 11.98 -6.56
N MET A 20 24.28 11.94 -5.26
CA MET A 20 23.26 12.80 -4.65
C MET A 20 23.66 14.27 -4.69
N ALA A 21 24.96 14.58 -4.54
CA ALA A 21 25.48 15.93 -4.69
C ALA A 21 25.31 16.48 -6.12
N THR A 22 25.26 15.62 -7.15
CA THR A 22 25.04 16.02 -8.55
C THR A 22 23.56 16.15 -8.91
N LEU A 23 22.65 15.55 -8.14
CA LEU A 23 21.18 15.66 -8.29
C LEU A 23 20.56 16.74 -7.39
N LYS A 24 21.37 17.61 -6.78
CA LYS A 24 20.94 18.74 -5.94
C LYS A 24 20.29 19.87 -6.77
N SER A 25 19.32 19.53 -7.61
CA SER A 25 18.30 20.43 -8.10
C SER A 25 17.02 20.03 -7.37
N GLU A 26 16.45 20.97 -6.63
CA GLU A 26 15.21 20.79 -5.85
C GLU A 26 14.08 20.18 -6.72
N ALA A 27 14.10 20.45 -8.03
CA ALA A 27 13.16 19.89 -8.99
C ALA A 27 13.33 18.37 -9.23
N GLY A 28 14.56 17.86 -9.21
CA GLY A 28 14.84 16.43 -9.37
C GLY A 28 14.44 15.63 -8.13
N GLU A 29 14.69 16.19 -6.95
CA GLU A 29 14.26 15.61 -5.67
C GLU A 29 12.73 15.60 -5.54
N PHE A 30 12.06 16.66 -5.98
CA PHE A 30 10.59 16.71 -6.04
C PHE A 30 10.02 15.69 -7.03
N GLY A 31 10.61 15.57 -8.22
CA GLY A 31 10.19 14.61 -9.23
C GLY A 31 10.29 13.16 -8.74
N ILE A 32 11.41 12.79 -8.12
CA ILE A 32 11.60 11.43 -7.57
C ILE A 32 10.67 11.18 -6.39
N SER A 33 10.52 12.14 -5.47
CA SER A 33 9.66 12.01 -4.29
C SER A 33 8.18 11.85 -4.67
N SER A 34 7.71 12.59 -5.67
CA SER A 34 6.32 12.51 -6.14
C SER A 34 6.01 11.17 -6.83
N VAL A 35 6.90 10.67 -7.69
CA VAL A 35 6.73 9.36 -8.35
C VAL A 35 6.71 8.23 -7.33
N ILE A 36 7.59 8.27 -6.33
CA ILE A 36 7.60 7.29 -5.24
C ILE A 36 6.31 7.37 -4.42
N GLY A 37 5.84 8.58 -4.10
CA GLY A 37 4.58 8.78 -3.39
C GLY A 37 3.36 8.21 -4.11
N ILE A 38 3.26 8.44 -5.43
CA ILE A 38 2.19 7.89 -6.26
C ILE A 38 2.28 6.36 -6.32
N ALA A 39 3.49 5.81 -6.50
CA ALA A 39 3.69 4.37 -6.53
C ALA A 39 3.25 3.69 -5.23
N ILE A 40 3.61 4.26 -4.08
CA ILE A 40 3.16 3.77 -2.76
C ILE A 40 1.64 3.88 -2.64
N GLY A 41 1.05 5.00 -3.05
CA GLY A 41 -0.41 5.19 -3.05
C GLY A 41 -1.16 4.14 -3.87
N LEU A 42 -0.65 3.81 -5.05
CA LEU A 42 -1.24 2.78 -5.93
C LEU A 42 -1.13 1.38 -5.32
N ILE A 43 0.00 1.04 -4.71
CA ILE A 43 0.19 -0.25 -4.02
C ILE A 43 -0.80 -0.38 -2.86
N VAL A 44 -0.91 0.66 -2.02
CA VAL A 44 -1.86 0.67 -0.89
C VAL A 44 -3.30 0.55 -1.39
N ALA A 45 -3.67 1.28 -2.45
CA ALA A 45 -5.00 1.19 -3.03
C ALA A 45 -5.32 -0.23 -3.52
N ALA A 46 -4.40 -0.83 -4.29
CA ALA A 46 -4.59 -2.15 -4.88
C ALA A 46 -4.69 -3.27 -3.84
N PHE A 47 -3.79 -3.27 -2.85
CA PHE A 47 -3.66 -4.39 -1.91
C PHE A 47 -4.42 -4.22 -0.60
N ILE A 48 -4.83 -3.00 -0.25
CA ILE A 48 -5.51 -2.72 1.03
C ILE A 48 -6.93 -2.21 0.78
N LEU A 49 -7.08 -1.14 0.01
CA LEU A 49 -8.39 -0.49 -0.15
C LEU A 49 -9.37 -1.35 -0.95
N ILE A 50 -8.98 -1.84 -2.13
CA ILE A 50 -9.87 -2.64 -2.99
C ILE A 50 -10.37 -3.91 -2.27
N PRO A 51 -9.51 -4.79 -1.72
CA PRO A 51 -10.00 -5.99 -1.03
C PRO A 51 -10.77 -5.65 0.25
N GLY A 52 -10.42 -4.57 0.94
CA GLY A 52 -11.15 -4.08 2.11
C GLY A 52 -12.60 -3.70 1.77
N ILE A 53 -12.79 -2.93 0.70
CA ILE A 53 -14.13 -2.52 0.23
C ILE A 53 -14.95 -3.73 -0.25
N GLN A 54 -14.32 -4.67 -0.97
CA GLN A 54 -15.00 -5.90 -1.39
C GLN A 54 -15.49 -6.71 -0.19
N THR A 55 -14.61 -6.95 0.79
CA THR A 55 -14.95 -7.68 2.01
C THR A 55 -16.09 -6.99 2.77
N PHE A 56 -16.02 -5.67 2.90
CA PHE A 56 -17.06 -4.88 3.55
C PHE A 56 -18.41 -5.00 2.84
N ALA A 57 -18.43 -4.84 1.51
CA ALA A 57 -19.65 -4.94 0.72
C ALA A 57 -20.27 -6.34 0.80
N SER A 58 -19.46 -7.39 0.69
CA SER A 58 -19.90 -8.78 0.85
C SER A 58 -20.49 -9.03 2.24
N LYS A 59 -19.88 -8.45 3.29
CA LYS A 59 -20.40 -8.57 4.65
C LYS A 59 -21.77 -7.91 4.80
N ILE A 60 -21.96 -6.69 4.29
CA ILE A 60 -23.27 -6.01 4.34
C ILE A 60 -24.35 -6.82 3.62
N ILE A 61 -24.06 -7.32 2.42
CA ILE A 61 -25.02 -8.13 1.68
C ILE A 61 -25.37 -9.41 2.45
N SER A 62 -24.37 -10.11 3.00
CA SER A 62 -24.59 -11.32 3.81
C SER A 62 -25.42 -11.03 5.05
N ASP A 63 -25.11 -9.97 5.77
CA ASP A 63 -25.83 -9.58 6.99
C ASP A 63 -27.29 -9.21 6.68
N MET A 64 -27.53 -8.53 5.55
CA MET A 64 -28.88 -8.22 5.08
C MET A 64 -29.66 -9.48 4.69
N GLN A 65 -29.04 -10.44 4.01
CA GLN A 65 -29.68 -11.72 3.68
C GLN A 65 -30.03 -12.50 4.94
N LEU A 66 -29.11 -12.57 5.91
CA LEU A 66 -29.37 -13.23 7.19
C LEU A 66 -30.50 -12.55 7.96
N TRP A 67 -30.51 -11.22 8.01
CA TRP A 67 -31.59 -10.48 8.65
C TRP A 67 -32.95 -10.76 7.97
N TRP A 68 -32.98 -10.75 6.64
CA TRP A 68 -34.19 -11.04 5.88
C TRP A 68 -34.72 -12.45 6.19
N THR A 69 -33.86 -13.46 6.07
CA THR A 69 -34.25 -14.86 6.26
C THR A 69 -34.65 -15.16 7.71
N ASN A 70 -33.91 -14.64 8.69
CA ASN A 70 -34.10 -15.02 10.09
C ASN A 70 -35.14 -14.19 10.83
N SER A 71 -35.36 -12.93 10.43
CA SER A 71 -36.29 -12.04 11.13
C SER A 71 -37.54 -11.78 10.32
N ILE A 72 -37.41 -11.40 9.04
CA ILE A 72 -38.56 -10.93 8.27
C ILE A 72 -39.34 -12.09 7.69
N SER A 73 -38.68 -13.01 6.98
CA SER A 73 -39.35 -14.14 6.33
C SER A 73 -40.08 -15.04 7.34
N THR A 74 -39.46 -15.30 8.49
CA THR A 74 -40.01 -16.16 9.54
C THR A 74 -41.15 -15.51 10.32
N GLN A 75 -41.13 -14.20 10.52
CA GLN A 75 -42.15 -13.50 11.30
C GLN A 75 -43.35 -13.06 10.44
N ILE A 76 -43.12 -12.68 9.18
CA ILE A 76 -44.19 -12.20 8.29
C ILE A 76 -44.84 -13.34 7.50
N PHE A 77 -44.06 -14.37 7.12
CA PHE A 77 -44.56 -15.53 6.39
C PHE A 77 -44.27 -16.83 7.15
N PRO A 78 -44.81 -17.01 8.38
CA PRO A 78 -44.77 -18.31 9.04
C PRO A 78 -45.65 -19.29 8.25
N ASN A 79 -45.05 -20.39 7.79
CA ASN A 79 -45.77 -21.51 7.19
C ASN A 79 -46.61 -22.23 8.26
#